data_AF-A0A949TLT5-F1
#
_entry.id   AF-A0A949TLT5-F1
#
_cell.length_a   1.000
_cell.length_b   1.000
_cell.length_c   1.000
_cell.angle_alpha   90.00
_cell.angle_beta   90.00
_cell.angle_gamma   90.00
#
_symmetry.space_group_name_H-M   'P 1'
#
loop_
_entity.id
_entity.type
_entity.pdbx_description
1 polymer ?
#
loop_
_entity_poly.entity_id
_entity_poly.type
_entity_poly.pdbx_seq_one_letter_code
_entity_poly.pdbx_strand_id
1 'polypeptide(L)'
;MSSPTDIPANTHVAALAEVERLYATGSNDAARSFCAELQRKAPHDPAIRAVMRQIVQSTEEFDRDGYIEELLETLATDEPLMVERAALGWHYVATIDRRYLIPGLTKASVQLRRAEPPTDPKDVGPLDNVFERLKQFASHVDRYAFLEALALADDPLLRMDDYADIADEQLGEALKGSFDQEKLNIVIVGAGCVGLALANTLQTGLGPHARILVVENRVERRHRKLPYSRVWLTHINMPELESILAEEVVQALAHSGADGFMGASLDIYETLLLLSCRQRGVKFLFDGEPDYGFLNGAGVDLVFDATGGRFQLPPDAEPAHAPPPLPPVTVDARPAYGGQFADFGVTDRTDFPPVEFALKPDGQRMVPHLNGEPVRSALFKIIDVPFDLHDELVRFVSAENEDSTFYIWPGHLTAELNKLLVLINLDQAGYEGLAARVTGKMPLAEFAAAGAVSGLDSRVTALIDRLVALEQTQNGGVPMQIEPPFLYTPYLCRQTLPLAQIHGVPVVPVGDSLFNGHPKVGNGLLTHLRHLRNIHDLMLSLF
;
A
#
# COMPACT_ATOMS: atom_id res chain seq x y z
N MET A 1 18.00 -10.38 -0.65
CA MET A 1 18.02 -9.54 0.56
C MET A 1 18.88 -10.28 1.56
N SER A 2 20.12 -9.84 1.78
CA SER A 2 20.92 -10.28 2.93
C SER A 2 20.12 -9.94 4.19
N SER A 3 19.91 -10.92 5.08
CA SER A 3 19.24 -10.62 6.35
C SER A 3 20.09 -9.57 7.09
N PRO A 4 19.46 -8.64 7.81
CA PRO A 4 20.18 -7.79 8.75
C PRO A 4 20.99 -8.70 9.68
N THR A 5 22.24 -8.35 9.95
CA THR A 5 23.04 -9.03 10.97
C THR A 5 22.33 -8.85 12.30
N ASP A 6 21.76 -9.94 12.83
CA ASP A 6 21.14 -9.94 14.15
C ASP A 6 22.14 -9.42 15.18
N ILE A 7 21.79 -8.32 15.84
CA ILE A 7 22.53 -7.85 17.01
C ILE A 7 22.41 -8.97 18.07
N PRO A 8 23.51 -9.47 18.65
CA PRO A 8 23.43 -10.48 19.70
C PRO A 8 22.48 -10.03 20.81
N ALA A 9 21.58 -10.90 21.26
CA ALA A 9 20.52 -10.56 22.23
C ALA A 9 21.04 -9.82 23.49
N ASN A 10 22.25 -10.16 23.96
CA ASN A 10 22.89 -9.51 25.10
C ASN A 10 23.31 -8.05 24.82
N THR A 11 23.69 -7.73 23.58
CA THR A 11 24.02 -6.37 23.14
C THR A 11 22.76 -5.52 23.00
N HIS A 12 21.63 -6.13 22.64
CA HIS A 12 20.36 -5.43 22.51
C HIS A 12 19.82 -4.94 23.87
N VAL A 13 19.85 -5.80 24.90
CA VAL A 13 19.41 -5.44 26.26
C VAL A 13 20.26 -4.31 26.84
N ALA A 14 21.58 -4.35 26.64
CA ALA A 14 22.48 -3.30 27.12
C ALA A 14 22.24 -1.96 26.40
N ALA A 15 21.94 -2.00 25.10
CA ALA A 15 21.64 -0.80 24.32
C ALA A 15 20.33 -0.13 24.75
N LEU A 16 19.26 -0.91 24.98
CA LEU A 16 18.00 -0.37 25.51
C LEU A 16 18.17 0.22 26.91
N ALA A 17 18.92 -0.45 27.79
CA ALA A 17 19.22 0.08 29.13
C ALA A 17 19.97 1.42 29.07
N GLU A 18 20.82 1.64 28.07
CA GLU A 18 21.50 2.93 27.87
C GLU A 18 20.55 4.03 27.39
N VAL A 19 19.59 3.71 26.50
CA VAL A 19 18.53 4.66 26.12
C VAL A 19 17.72 5.08 27.34
N GLU A 20 17.28 4.10 28.14
CA GLU A 20 16.50 4.35 29.36
C GLU A 20 17.30 5.19 30.35
N ARG A 21 18.61 4.94 30.49
CA ARG A 21 19.51 5.75 31.33
C ARG A 21 19.60 7.19 30.82
N LEU A 22 19.83 7.40 29.51
CA LEU A 22 19.93 8.74 28.92
C LEU A 22 18.63 9.53 29.12
N TYR A 23 17.50 8.89 28.84
CA TYR A 23 16.17 9.44 29.05
C TYR A 23 15.90 9.78 30.52
N ALA A 24 16.20 8.87 31.45
CA ALA A 24 16.05 9.11 32.89
C ALA A 24 16.94 10.26 33.42
N THR A 25 18.03 10.58 32.72
CA THR A 25 18.91 11.73 33.04
C THR A 25 18.50 13.04 32.35
N GLY A 26 17.38 13.07 31.62
CA GLY A 26 16.90 14.24 30.89
C GLY A 26 17.69 14.55 29.61
N SER A 27 18.52 13.61 29.12
CA SER A 27 19.30 13.76 27.89
C SER A 27 18.51 13.27 26.67
N ASN A 28 17.34 13.87 26.43
CA ASN A 28 16.37 13.38 25.44
C ASN A 28 16.96 13.34 24.01
N ASP A 29 17.66 14.38 23.57
CA ASP A 29 18.28 14.43 22.23
C ASP A 29 19.31 13.32 22.02
N ALA A 30 20.12 13.04 23.05
CA ALA A 30 21.10 11.97 23.02
C ALA A 30 20.43 10.59 22.99
N ALA A 31 19.34 10.41 23.76
CA ALA A 31 18.55 9.20 23.74
C ALA A 31 17.91 8.96 22.36
N ARG A 32 17.31 9.99 21.75
CA ARG A 32 16.74 9.92 20.39
C ARG A 32 17.80 9.60 19.34
N SER A 33 18.94 10.29 19.37
CA SER A 33 20.06 10.03 18.46
C SER A 33 20.55 8.58 18.56
N PHE A 34 20.65 8.05 19.77
CA PHE A 34 21.06 6.67 20.00
C PHE A 34 19.99 5.67 19.52
N CYS A 35 18.70 5.93 19.80
CA CYS A 35 17.58 5.17 19.23
C CYS A 35 17.63 5.13 17.69
N ALA A 36 17.86 6.27 17.04
CA ALA A 36 17.94 6.37 15.58
C ALA A 36 19.13 5.55 15.02
N GLU A 37 20.25 5.48 15.75
CA GLU A 37 21.36 4.60 15.38
C GLU A 37 21.00 3.12 15.53
N LEU A 38 20.33 2.75 16.62
CA LEU A 38 19.89 1.38 16.85
C LEU A 38 18.84 0.94 15.82
N GLN A 39 17.88 1.80 15.46
CA GLN A 39 16.89 1.52 14.43
C GLN A 39 17.52 1.28 13.06
N ARG A 40 18.56 2.03 12.70
CA ARG A 40 19.32 1.77 11.46
C ARG A 40 19.95 0.38 11.44
N LYS A 41 20.36 -0.14 12.61
CA LYS A 41 20.95 -1.49 12.74
C LYS A 41 19.89 -2.59 12.88
N ALA A 42 18.76 -2.29 13.51
CA ALA A 42 17.66 -3.21 13.80
C ALA A 42 16.30 -2.60 13.39
N PRO A 43 16.03 -2.46 12.07
CA PRO A 43 14.86 -1.74 11.57
C PRO A 43 13.53 -2.44 11.84
N HIS A 44 13.52 -3.66 12.36
CA HIS A 44 12.29 -4.38 12.70
C HIS A 44 12.03 -4.44 14.20
N ASP A 45 12.89 -3.83 15.04
CA ASP A 45 12.73 -3.94 16.49
C ASP A 45 11.61 -3.02 17.00
N PRO A 46 10.53 -3.56 17.59
CA PRO A 46 9.44 -2.76 18.12
C PRO A 46 9.78 -2.10 19.46
N ALA A 47 10.72 -2.64 20.24
CA ALA A 47 11.09 -2.11 21.55
C ALA A 47 11.85 -0.78 21.41
N ILE A 48 12.78 -0.68 20.46
CA ILE A 48 13.49 0.60 20.21
C ILE A 48 12.50 1.71 19.84
N ARG A 49 11.49 1.41 19.02
CA ARG A 49 10.44 2.37 18.67
C ARG A 49 9.54 2.71 19.85
N ALA A 50 9.17 1.75 20.67
CA ALA A 50 8.37 2.01 21.86
C ALA A 50 9.05 3.04 22.78
N VAL A 51 10.35 2.90 23.00
CA VAL A 51 11.13 3.87 23.80
C VAL A 51 11.19 5.24 23.10
N MET A 52 11.42 5.26 21.79
CA MET A 52 11.47 6.52 21.03
C MET A 52 10.13 7.27 21.06
N ARG A 53 9.00 6.55 20.94
CA ARG A 53 7.66 7.11 21.09
C ARG A 53 7.45 7.67 22.49
N GLN A 54 7.92 6.96 23.53
CA GLN A 54 7.84 7.44 24.91
C GLN A 54 8.60 8.75 25.08
N ILE A 55 9.81 8.88 24.52
CA ILE A 55 10.60 10.11 24.57
C ILE A 55 9.84 11.25 23.88
N VAL A 56 9.37 11.04 22.65
CA VAL A 56 8.62 12.03 21.88
C VAL A 56 7.35 12.47 22.62
N GLN A 57 6.55 11.53 23.12
CA GLN A 57 5.29 11.81 23.82
C GLN A 57 5.48 12.50 25.18
N SER A 58 6.68 12.40 25.75
CA SER A 58 7.06 13.11 26.99
C SER A 58 7.64 14.51 26.77
N THR A 59 7.95 14.85 25.52
CA THR A 59 8.56 16.14 25.17
C THR A 59 7.48 17.22 25.23
N GLU A 60 7.69 18.27 26.03
CA GLU A 60 6.71 19.34 26.26
C GLU A 60 6.81 20.47 25.22
N GLU A 61 8.02 20.78 24.76
CA GLU A 61 8.31 21.83 23.78
C GLU A 61 9.05 21.23 22.58
N PHE A 62 8.63 21.58 21.36
CA PHE A 62 9.34 21.23 20.12
C PHE A 62 9.39 22.45 19.19
N ASP A 63 10.53 22.66 18.54
CA ASP A 63 10.70 23.69 17.51
C ASP A 63 9.99 23.24 16.23
N ARG A 64 8.72 23.62 16.10
CA ARG A 64 7.86 23.20 14.99
C ARG A 64 8.40 23.62 13.63
N ASP A 65 8.86 24.85 13.48
CA ASP A 65 9.31 25.37 12.18
C ASP A 65 10.64 24.72 11.77
N GLY A 66 11.60 24.64 12.71
CA GLY A 66 12.88 23.96 12.48
C GLY A 66 12.70 22.47 12.18
N TYR A 67 11.77 21.81 12.89
CA TYR A 67 11.41 20.41 12.65
C TYR A 67 10.88 20.18 11.23
N ILE A 68 9.99 21.06 10.74
CA ILE A 68 9.44 20.95 9.38
C ILE A 68 10.51 21.18 8.33
N GLU A 69 11.36 22.19 8.50
CA GLU A 69 12.45 22.49 7.58
C GLU A 69 13.40 21.28 7.45
N GLU A 70 13.88 20.74 8.56
CA GLU A 70 14.79 19.59 8.57
C GLU A 70 14.13 18.31 8.03
N LEU A 71 12.84 18.10 8.32
CA LEU A 71 12.08 16.98 7.79
C LEU A 71 11.99 17.04 6.25
N LEU A 72 11.64 18.20 5.70
CA LEU A 72 11.49 18.38 4.25
C LEU A 72 12.83 18.24 3.52
N GLU A 73 13.91 18.79 4.09
CA GLU A 73 15.27 18.61 3.58
C GLU A 73 15.69 17.14 3.58
N THR A 74 15.43 16.43 4.67
CA THR A 74 15.80 15.01 4.78
C THR A 74 14.99 14.14 3.83
N LEU A 75 13.68 14.36 3.70
CA LEU A 75 12.84 13.65 2.73
C LEU A 75 13.31 13.89 1.29
N ALA A 76 13.69 15.11 0.95
CA ALA A 76 14.18 15.45 -0.38
C ALA A 76 15.55 14.81 -0.71
N THR A 77 16.37 14.48 0.29
CA THR A 77 17.70 13.88 0.11
C THR A 77 17.71 12.35 0.10
N ASP A 78 16.62 11.67 0.49
CA ASP A 78 16.49 10.19 0.52
C ASP A 78 16.22 9.55 -0.88
N GLU A 79 16.54 10.27 -1.95
CA GLU A 79 16.32 9.84 -3.33
C GLU A 79 16.95 8.48 -3.69
N PRO A 80 18.21 8.16 -3.30
CA PRO A 80 18.82 6.87 -3.61
C PRO A 80 18.01 5.68 -3.10
N LEU A 81 17.42 5.81 -1.91
CA LEU A 81 16.62 4.75 -1.32
C LEU A 81 15.28 4.57 -2.04
N MET A 82 14.68 5.67 -2.53
CA MET A 82 13.45 5.60 -3.33
C MET A 82 13.70 4.96 -4.68
N VAL A 83 14.83 5.28 -5.32
CA VAL A 83 15.28 4.62 -6.56
C VAL A 83 15.46 3.12 -6.34
N GLU A 84 16.14 2.71 -5.27
CA GLU A 84 16.35 1.29 -4.96
C GLU A 84 15.02 0.54 -4.82
N ARG A 85 14.05 1.13 -4.10
CA ARG A 85 12.73 0.52 -3.88
C ARG A 85 11.90 0.43 -5.15
N ALA A 86 11.90 1.48 -5.97
CA ALA A 86 11.20 1.48 -7.26
C ALA A 86 11.81 0.47 -8.23
N ALA A 87 13.15 0.39 -8.26
CA ALA A 87 13.90 -0.46 -9.17
C ALA A 87 13.65 -1.97 -8.98
N LEU A 88 13.15 -2.42 -7.82
CA LEU A 88 12.78 -3.83 -7.62
C LEU A 88 11.73 -4.30 -8.63
N GLY A 89 10.70 -3.48 -8.88
CA GLY A 89 9.67 -3.79 -9.87
C GLY A 89 10.20 -3.73 -11.30
N TRP A 90 11.05 -2.75 -11.60
CA TRP A 90 11.66 -2.59 -12.93
C TRP A 90 12.54 -3.78 -13.27
N HIS A 91 13.35 -4.21 -12.30
CA HIS A 91 14.22 -5.37 -12.42
C HIS A 91 13.42 -6.65 -12.64
N TYR A 92 12.33 -6.87 -11.91
CA TYR A 92 11.44 -8.01 -12.11
C TYR A 92 10.93 -8.06 -13.56
N VAL A 93 10.46 -6.93 -14.10
CA VAL A 93 9.97 -6.88 -15.49
C VAL A 93 11.09 -7.11 -16.51
N ALA A 94 12.25 -6.51 -16.29
CA ALA A 94 13.40 -6.65 -17.19
C ALA A 94 14.00 -8.07 -17.22
N THR A 95 13.70 -8.89 -16.21
CA THR A 95 14.29 -10.23 -16.06
C THR A 95 13.26 -11.32 -16.26
N ILE A 96 12.27 -11.41 -15.38
CA ILE A 96 11.28 -12.49 -15.32
C ILE A 96 10.18 -12.27 -16.37
N ASP A 97 9.61 -11.06 -16.45
CA ASP A 97 8.55 -10.75 -17.42
C ASP A 97 9.09 -10.22 -18.76
N ARG A 98 10.38 -10.43 -19.08
CA ARG A 98 11.06 -9.78 -20.21
C ARG A 98 10.40 -10.01 -21.57
N ARG A 99 9.70 -11.14 -21.76
CA ARG A 99 8.97 -11.45 -23.02
C ARG A 99 7.70 -10.61 -23.18
N TYR A 100 7.23 -9.99 -22.09
CA TYR A 100 6.03 -9.15 -22.02
C TYR A 100 6.36 -7.67 -21.84
N LEU A 101 7.63 -7.28 -22.05
CA LEU A 101 7.99 -5.90 -22.32
C LEU A 101 7.50 -5.54 -23.72
N ILE A 102 6.45 -4.71 -23.79
CA ILE A 102 5.81 -4.37 -25.06
C ILE A 102 6.19 -2.94 -25.46
N PRO A 103 7.05 -2.76 -26.49
CA PRO A 103 7.40 -1.44 -27.01
C PRO A 103 6.17 -0.67 -27.46
N GLY A 104 6.07 0.61 -27.10
CA GLY A 104 4.97 1.48 -27.52
C GLY A 104 3.58 1.15 -26.96
N LEU A 105 3.44 0.18 -26.04
CA LEU A 105 2.14 -0.16 -25.45
C LEU A 105 1.52 1.04 -24.73
N THR A 106 0.37 1.51 -25.22
CA THR A 106 -0.42 2.57 -24.58
C THR A 106 -1.55 1.98 -23.75
N LYS A 107 -1.90 2.66 -22.66
CA LYS A 107 -3.06 2.29 -21.83
C LYS A 107 -4.33 2.31 -22.70
N ALA A 108 -5.02 1.17 -22.78
CA ALA A 108 -6.29 1.09 -23.46
C ALA A 108 -7.34 1.94 -22.70
N SER A 109 -8.32 2.49 -23.42
CA SER A 109 -9.46 3.16 -22.78
C SER A 109 -10.35 2.10 -22.13
N VAL A 110 -10.01 1.69 -20.90
CA VAL A 110 -10.86 0.85 -20.09
C VAL A 110 -11.88 1.76 -19.41
N GLN A 111 -13.13 1.73 -19.87
CA GLN A 111 -14.25 2.32 -19.13
C GLN A 111 -14.54 1.43 -17.92
N LEU A 112 -13.79 1.62 -16.84
CA LEU A 112 -14.04 0.91 -15.60
C LEU A 112 -15.44 1.27 -15.10
N ARG A 113 -16.30 0.26 -14.92
CA ARG A 113 -17.57 0.48 -14.23
C ARG A 113 -17.26 0.98 -12.82
N ARG A 114 -17.89 2.09 -12.42
CA ARG A 114 -17.79 2.60 -11.06
C ARG A 114 -18.34 1.52 -10.13
N ALA A 115 -17.65 1.26 -9.02
CA ALA A 115 -18.14 0.31 -8.03
C ALA A 115 -19.54 0.77 -7.56
N GLU A 116 -20.51 -0.11 -7.67
CA GLU A 116 -21.84 0.12 -7.14
C GLU A 116 -21.81 -0.07 -5.62
N PRO A 117 -22.64 0.66 -4.85
CA PRO A 117 -22.81 0.38 -3.42
C PRO A 117 -23.21 -1.10 -3.21
N PRO A 118 -22.83 -1.72 -2.09
CA PRO A 118 -23.30 -3.07 -1.77
C PRO A 118 -24.83 -3.09 -1.77
N THR A 119 -25.41 -4.08 -2.45
CA THR A 119 -26.87 -4.25 -2.52
C THR A 119 -27.47 -4.78 -1.20
N ASP A 120 -26.64 -5.30 -0.30
CA ASP A 120 -27.04 -5.89 0.98
C ASP A 120 -25.98 -5.59 2.07
N PRO A 121 -26.04 -4.42 2.73
CA PRO A 121 -25.12 -4.09 3.80
C PRO A 121 -25.29 -5.04 4.98
N LYS A 122 -24.17 -5.47 5.56
CA LYS A 122 -24.20 -6.39 6.71
C LYS A 122 -24.35 -5.62 8.01
N ASP A 123 -25.36 -5.98 8.80
CA ASP A 123 -25.45 -5.54 10.19
C ASP A 123 -24.47 -6.38 11.02
N VAL A 124 -23.48 -5.70 11.57
CA VAL A 124 -22.45 -6.30 12.43
C VAL A 124 -22.65 -5.89 13.88
N GLY A 125 -23.68 -5.11 14.24
CA GLY A 125 -23.87 -4.54 15.57
C GLY A 125 -22.90 -3.39 15.89
N PRO A 126 -22.88 -2.90 17.14
CA PRO A 126 -22.09 -1.73 17.52
C PRO A 126 -20.58 -1.90 17.31
N LEU A 127 -19.92 -0.88 16.77
CA LEU A 127 -18.50 -0.92 16.41
C LEU A 127 -17.54 -0.31 17.45
N ASP A 128 -18.06 0.29 18.52
CA ASP A 128 -17.27 1.03 19.51
C ASP A 128 -16.12 0.20 20.14
N ASN A 129 -16.28 -1.12 20.19
CA ASN A 129 -15.32 -2.07 20.77
C ASN A 129 -14.93 -3.19 19.80
N VAL A 130 -14.82 -2.90 18.50
CA VAL A 130 -14.50 -3.91 17.45
C VAL A 130 -13.28 -4.76 17.81
N PHE A 131 -12.18 -4.14 18.26
CA PHE A 131 -10.94 -4.87 18.54
C PHE A 131 -11.06 -5.80 19.76
N GLU A 132 -11.82 -5.40 20.79
CA GLU A 132 -12.11 -6.29 21.93
C GLU A 132 -13.03 -7.44 21.53
N ARG A 133 -14.02 -7.17 20.67
CA ARG A 133 -14.88 -8.22 20.14
C ARG A 133 -14.10 -9.23 19.29
N LEU A 134 -13.13 -8.78 18.50
CA LEU A 134 -12.27 -9.68 17.71
C LEU A 134 -11.51 -10.67 18.59
N LYS A 135 -11.16 -10.31 19.83
CA LYS A 135 -10.50 -11.19 20.81
C LYS A 135 -11.43 -12.27 21.39
N GLN A 136 -12.75 -12.11 21.24
CA GLN A 136 -13.74 -13.02 21.84
C GLN A 136 -14.11 -14.19 20.91
N PHE A 137 -13.77 -14.13 19.63
CA PHE A 137 -14.02 -15.25 18.71
C PHE A 137 -13.06 -16.41 18.99
N ALA A 138 -13.62 -17.57 19.29
CA ALA A 138 -12.84 -18.80 19.46
C ALA A 138 -12.42 -19.44 18.12
N SER A 139 -13.22 -19.22 17.08
CA SER A 139 -13.01 -19.74 15.72
C SER A 139 -12.40 -18.65 14.84
N HIS A 140 -11.26 -18.95 14.20
CA HIS A 140 -10.65 -18.04 13.23
C HIS A 140 -11.54 -17.86 11.99
N VAL A 141 -12.35 -18.86 11.64
CA VAL A 141 -13.32 -18.80 10.55
C VAL A 141 -14.44 -17.79 10.87
N ASP A 142 -15.04 -17.89 12.06
CA ASP A 142 -16.11 -16.98 12.48
C ASP A 142 -15.59 -15.54 12.62
N ARG A 143 -14.36 -15.40 13.14
CA ARG A 143 -13.68 -14.11 13.23
C ARG A 143 -13.45 -13.50 11.84
N TYR A 144 -12.99 -14.29 10.88
CA TYR A 144 -12.74 -13.80 9.53
C TYR A 144 -14.05 -13.44 8.81
N ALA A 145 -15.09 -14.26 8.96
CA ALA A 145 -16.42 -13.94 8.45
C ALA A 145 -16.98 -12.64 9.06
N PHE A 146 -16.71 -12.38 10.34
CA PHE A 146 -17.02 -11.09 10.96
C PHE A 146 -16.22 -9.92 10.34
N LEU A 147 -14.94 -10.11 10.03
CA LEU A 147 -14.11 -9.10 9.36
C LEU A 147 -14.60 -8.81 7.93
N GLU A 148 -14.98 -9.83 7.18
CA GLU A 148 -15.59 -9.67 5.85
C GLU A 148 -16.92 -8.91 5.94
N ALA A 149 -17.77 -9.25 6.90
CA ALA A 149 -19.02 -8.52 7.15
C ALA A 149 -18.76 -7.08 7.58
N LEU A 150 -17.75 -6.84 8.42
CA LEU A 150 -17.34 -5.52 8.89
C LEU A 150 -16.87 -4.62 7.74
N ALA A 151 -16.09 -5.16 6.79
CA ALA A 151 -15.64 -4.41 5.62
C ALA A 151 -16.79 -3.92 4.72
N LEU A 152 -17.96 -4.58 4.79
CA LEU A 152 -19.17 -4.27 4.04
C LEU A 152 -20.27 -3.60 4.88
N ALA A 153 -20.02 -3.35 6.17
CA ALA A 153 -21.03 -2.82 7.08
C ALA A 153 -21.39 -1.36 6.75
N ASP A 154 -22.68 -1.03 6.84
CA ASP A 154 -23.19 0.33 6.65
C ASP A 154 -23.35 1.06 7.99
N ASP A 155 -22.24 1.20 8.72
CA ASP A 155 -22.19 1.85 10.03
C ASP A 155 -21.61 3.27 9.96
N PRO A 156 -22.15 4.26 10.69
CA PRO A 156 -21.62 5.63 10.67
C PRO A 156 -20.12 5.75 10.94
N LEU A 157 -19.52 4.94 11.82
CA LEU A 157 -18.08 4.97 12.09
C LEU A 157 -17.25 4.56 10.87
N LEU A 158 -17.80 3.73 9.99
CA LEU A 158 -17.15 3.34 8.75
C LEU A 158 -17.51 4.27 7.60
N ARG A 159 -18.74 4.77 7.56
CA ARG A 159 -19.32 5.35 6.34
C ARG A 159 -19.37 6.86 6.38
N MET A 160 -19.54 7.46 7.56
CA MET A 160 -19.69 8.90 7.74
C MET A 160 -18.37 9.54 8.15
N ASP A 161 -18.14 10.79 7.78
CA ASP A 161 -16.97 11.57 8.21
C ASP A 161 -17.22 12.35 9.51
N ASP A 162 -16.23 13.07 10.02
CA ASP A 162 -16.34 13.81 11.29
C ASP A 162 -17.14 15.12 11.19
N TYR A 163 -17.54 15.51 9.97
CA TYR A 163 -18.18 16.79 9.68
C TYR A 163 -19.59 16.63 9.10
N ALA A 164 -20.14 15.41 9.13
CA ALA A 164 -21.43 15.08 8.53
C ALA A 164 -22.62 15.91 9.05
N ASP A 165 -22.53 16.39 10.29
CA ASP A 165 -23.57 17.21 10.94
C ASP A 165 -23.30 18.72 10.81
N ILE A 166 -22.24 19.13 10.11
CA ILE A 166 -21.86 20.52 9.89
C ILE A 166 -22.48 21.02 8.58
N ALA A 167 -23.07 22.22 8.60
CA ALA A 167 -23.59 22.84 7.39
C ALA A 167 -22.44 23.21 6.42
N ASP A 168 -22.69 23.08 5.11
CA ASP A 168 -21.67 23.32 4.07
C ASP A 168 -21.02 24.70 4.18
N GLU A 169 -21.78 25.74 4.53
CA GLU A 169 -21.25 27.11 4.68
C GLU A 169 -20.34 27.27 5.91
N GLN A 170 -20.41 26.35 6.87
CA GLN A 170 -19.60 26.34 8.10
C GLN A 170 -18.43 25.37 8.02
N LEU A 171 -18.41 24.48 7.02
CA LEU A 171 -17.43 23.42 6.91
C LEU A 171 -15.99 23.95 6.87
N GLY A 172 -15.72 25.01 6.11
CA GLY A 172 -14.38 25.59 6.02
C GLY A 172 -13.82 26.05 7.36
N GLU A 173 -14.66 26.66 8.21
CA GLU A 173 -14.26 27.09 9.56
C GLU A 173 -14.16 25.91 10.53
N ALA A 174 -15.02 24.90 10.40
CA ALA A 174 -14.91 23.66 11.19
C ALA A 174 -13.63 22.88 10.88
N LEU A 175 -13.22 22.83 9.61
CA LEU A 175 -11.97 22.23 9.17
C LEU A 175 -10.76 22.98 9.76
N LYS A 176 -10.74 24.31 9.66
CA LYS A 176 -9.68 25.13 10.30
C LYS A 176 -9.63 24.91 11.81
N GLY A 177 -10.79 24.86 12.48
CA GLY A 177 -10.90 24.62 13.92
C GLY A 177 -10.49 23.22 14.38
N SER A 178 -10.17 22.31 13.45
CA SER A 178 -9.67 20.96 13.78
C SER A 178 -8.16 20.92 14.03
N PHE A 179 -7.46 22.02 13.71
CA PHE A 179 -6.01 22.17 13.85
C PHE A 179 -5.64 23.03 15.06
N ASP A 180 -4.43 22.81 15.57
CA ASP A 180 -3.94 23.40 16.81
C ASP A 180 -2.54 23.98 16.57
N GLN A 181 -2.35 25.27 16.84
CA GLN A 181 -1.09 25.96 16.53
C GLN A 181 0.09 25.48 17.39
N GLU A 182 -0.18 24.82 18.51
CA GLU A 182 0.84 24.24 19.39
C GLU A 182 1.22 22.82 18.96
N LYS A 183 0.68 22.33 17.84
CA LYS A 183 0.81 20.94 17.39
C LYS A 183 1.23 20.84 15.95
N LEU A 184 1.75 19.67 15.59
CA LEU A 184 2.02 19.32 14.21
C LEU A 184 0.70 18.99 13.49
N ASN A 185 0.30 19.84 12.56
CA ASN A 185 -0.96 19.73 11.82
C ASN A 185 -0.71 19.11 10.44
N ILE A 186 -1.29 17.93 10.21
CA ILE A 186 -1.03 17.12 9.03
C ILE A 186 -2.34 16.83 8.30
N VAL A 187 -2.33 17.02 6.99
CA VAL A 187 -3.40 16.55 6.09
C VAL A 187 -2.88 15.38 5.27
N ILE A 188 -3.65 14.31 5.16
CA ILE A 188 -3.33 13.16 4.31
C ILE A 188 -4.45 13.03 3.28
N VAL A 189 -4.11 13.15 2.00
CA VAL A 189 -5.06 13.00 0.90
C VAL A 189 -5.02 11.56 0.39
N GLY A 190 -6.12 10.84 0.61
CA GLY A 190 -6.31 9.42 0.25
C GLY A 190 -6.32 8.52 1.49
N ALA A 191 -7.45 7.87 1.76
CA ALA A 191 -7.62 6.86 2.82
C ALA A 191 -7.43 5.44 2.27
N GLY A 192 -6.44 5.24 1.40
CA GLY A 192 -6.02 3.91 0.94
C GLY A 192 -5.13 3.21 1.98
N CYS A 193 -4.65 2.01 1.66
CA CYS A 193 -3.69 1.27 2.49
C CYS A 193 -2.53 2.14 3.00
N VAL A 194 -1.90 2.91 2.11
CA VAL A 194 -0.75 3.76 2.46
C VAL A 194 -1.16 4.95 3.32
N GLY A 195 -2.21 5.69 2.94
CA GLY A 195 -2.63 6.89 3.68
C GLY A 195 -3.17 6.58 5.07
N LEU A 196 -3.95 5.49 5.21
CA LEU A 196 -4.43 5.02 6.50
C LEU A 196 -3.31 4.44 7.37
N ALA A 197 -2.37 3.69 6.79
CA ALA A 197 -1.21 3.21 7.52
C ALA A 197 -0.36 4.40 8.01
N LEU A 198 -0.11 5.39 7.15
CA LEU A 198 0.61 6.61 7.53
C LEU A 198 -0.10 7.33 8.68
N ALA A 199 -1.41 7.59 8.57
CA ALA A 199 -2.20 8.23 9.63
C ALA A 199 -2.12 7.45 10.95
N ASN A 200 -2.28 6.13 10.90
CA ASN A 200 -2.20 5.26 12.06
C ASN A 200 -0.82 5.31 12.72
N THR A 201 0.22 5.17 11.90
CA THR A 201 1.62 5.16 12.33
C THR A 201 2.03 6.50 12.94
N LEU A 202 1.71 7.62 12.30
CA LEU A 202 2.01 8.96 12.82
C LEU A 202 1.24 9.24 14.11
N GLN A 203 -0.05 8.93 14.17
CA GLN A 203 -0.83 9.14 15.39
C GLN A 203 -0.36 8.24 16.54
N THR A 204 0.12 7.03 16.24
CA THR A 204 0.70 6.12 17.25
C THR A 204 2.07 6.62 17.73
N GLY A 205 2.85 7.22 16.81
CA GLY A 205 4.17 7.76 17.11
C GLY A 205 4.11 9.05 17.91
N LEU A 206 3.51 10.08 17.32
CA LEU A 206 3.47 11.46 17.81
C LEU A 206 2.38 11.68 18.87
N GLY A 207 1.36 10.82 18.89
CA GLY A 207 0.30 10.85 19.90
C GLY A 207 -0.38 12.22 20.02
N PRO A 208 -0.39 12.84 21.22
CA PRO A 208 -1.10 14.10 21.43
C PRO A 208 -0.50 15.31 20.69
N HIS A 209 0.73 15.20 20.18
CA HIS A 209 1.49 16.27 19.50
C HIS A 209 1.12 16.46 18.04
N ALA A 210 0.32 15.56 17.47
CA ALA A 210 -0.17 15.69 16.10
C ALA A 210 -1.68 15.90 16.03
N ARG A 211 -2.11 16.60 14.98
CA ARG A 211 -3.50 16.66 14.53
C ARG A 211 -3.53 16.20 13.09
N ILE A 212 -4.24 15.11 12.83
CA ILE A 212 -4.26 14.48 11.52
C ILE A 212 -5.69 14.52 10.97
N LEU A 213 -5.82 15.08 9.77
CA LEU A 213 -7.03 15.03 8.95
C LEU A 213 -6.77 14.17 7.70
N VAL A 214 -7.59 13.15 7.49
CA VAL A 214 -7.55 12.32 6.28
C VAL A 214 -8.69 12.72 5.36
N VAL A 215 -8.38 13.09 4.11
CA VAL A 215 -9.35 13.46 3.08
C VAL A 215 -9.49 12.29 2.09
N GLU A 216 -10.72 11.83 1.82
CA GLU A 216 -10.99 10.70 0.91
C GLU A 216 -12.08 11.04 -0.11
N ASN A 217 -11.84 10.69 -1.38
CA ASN A 217 -12.71 11.03 -2.51
C ASN A 217 -13.48 9.84 -3.10
N ARG A 218 -13.22 8.62 -2.64
CA ARG A 218 -14.05 7.43 -2.90
C ARG A 218 -15.33 7.52 -2.09
N VAL A 219 -16.22 8.41 -2.52
CA VAL A 219 -17.49 8.71 -1.84
C VAL A 219 -18.70 8.33 -2.67
N GLU A 220 -19.78 7.99 -1.96
CA GLU A 220 -21.11 7.86 -2.53
C GLU A 220 -21.70 9.25 -2.75
N ARG A 221 -21.53 10.11 -1.73
CA ARG A 221 -21.86 11.53 -1.70
C ARG A 221 -21.01 12.20 -0.62
N ARG A 222 -21.01 13.53 -0.57
CA ARG A 222 -20.34 14.28 0.49
C ARG A 222 -20.70 13.72 1.88
N HIS A 223 -19.70 13.64 2.76
CA HIS A 223 -19.74 13.07 4.09
C HIS A 223 -20.02 11.57 4.18
N ARG A 224 -20.18 10.86 3.05
CA ARG A 224 -20.44 9.41 3.03
C ARG A 224 -19.52 8.68 2.05
N LYS A 225 -18.54 7.94 2.56
CA LYS A 225 -17.59 7.18 1.72
C LYS A 225 -18.25 5.99 1.03
N LEU A 226 -17.57 5.32 0.10
CA LEU A 226 -17.89 3.96 -0.37
C LEU A 226 -17.09 2.90 0.45
N PRO A 227 -17.57 1.64 0.55
CA PRO A 227 -16.81 0.59 1.22
C PRO A 227 -15.51 0.31 0.47
N TYR A 228 -14.51 -0.20 1.18
CA TYR A 228 -13.32 -0.70 0.49
C TYR A 228 -13.69 -1.99 -0.24
N SER A 229 -13.24 -2.15 -1.48
CA SER A 229 -13.69 -3.23 -2.37
C SER A 229 -12.56 -4.14 -2.85
N ARG A 230 -11.34 -3.93 -2.36
CA ARG A 230 -10.15 -4.68 -2.80
C ARG A 230 -10.00 -5.94 -1.95
N VAL A 231 -10.63 -7.03 -2.40
CA VAL A 231 -10.57 -8.36 -1.75
C VAL A 231 -9.23 -9.10 -1.98
N TRP A 232 -8.16 -8.38 -2.31
CA TRP A 232 -6.86 -8.99 -2.61
C TRP A 232 -6.17 -9.45 -1.33
N LEU A 233 -5.74 -10.71 -1.28
CA LEU A 233 -4.85 -11.20 -0.23
C LEU A 233 -3.48 -10.55 -0.36
N THR A 234 -2.81 -10.35 0.77
CA THR A 234 -1.47 -9.76 0.82
C THR A 234 -0.36 -10.79 1.03
N HIS A 235 0.87 -10.40 0.74
CA HIS A 235 2.08 -11.17 1.06
C HIS A 235 3.02 -10.23 1.83
N ILE A 236 2.59 -9.88 3.04
CA ILE A 236 3.27 -8.93 3.92
C ILE A 236 3.56 -9.66 5.23
N ASN A 237 4.84 -9.72 5.59
CA ASN A 237 5.29 -10.31 6.84
C ASN A 237 4.85 -9.43 8.02
N MET A 238 4.40 -10.05 9.11
CA MET A 238 3.98 -9.37 10.33
C MET A 238 5.06 -8.43 10.92
N PRO A 239 6.36 -8.77 10.94
CA PRO A 239 7.41 -7.86 11.39
C PRO A 239 7.48 -6.51 10.64
N GLU A 240 6.98 -6.44 9.40
CA GLU A 240 6.91 -5.18 8.66
C GLU A 240 5.78 -4.29 9.20
N LEU A 241 4.71 -4.88 9.72
CA LEU A 241 3.54 -4.20 10.27
C LEU A 241 3.71 -3.87 11.76
N GLU A 242 4.22 -4.81 12.55
CA GLU A 242 4.50 -4.68 13.99
C GLU A 242 5.35 -3.44 14.30
N SER A 243 6.25 -3.11 13.38
CA SER A 243 7.13 -1.95 13.52
C SER A 243 6.42 -0.59 13.43
N ILE A 244 5.26 -0.51 12.78
CA ILE A 244 4.66 0.79 12.42
C ILE A 244 3.18 0.94 12.79
N LEU A 245 2.42 -0.13 12.92
CA LEU A 245 0.99 -0.07 13.18
C LEU A 245 0.67 -0.17 14.68
N ALA A 246 -0.53 0.29 15.02
CA ALA A 246 -1.17 0.06 16.30
C ALA A 246 -1.25 -1.44 16.65
N GLU A 247 -0.98 -1.79 17.91
CA GLU A 247 -0.91 -3.17 18.38
C GLU A 247 -2.21 -3.95 18.14
N GLU A 248 -3.37 -3.35 18.38
CA GLU A 248 -4.65 -4.01 18.16
C GLU A 248 -4.93 -4.32 16.68
N VAL A 249 -4.38 -3.51 15.76
CA VAL A 249 -4.48 -3.77 14.32
C VAL A 249 -3.56 -4.92 13.95
N VAL A 250 -2.32 -4.91 14.46
CA VAL A 250 -1.36 -6.00 14.29
C VAL A 250 -1.94 -7.33 14.80
N GLN A 251 -2.48 -7.34 16.02
CA GLN A 251 -3.15 -8.51 16.60
C GLN A 251 -4.39 -8.92 15.80
N ALA A 252 -5.13 -7.96 15.23
CA ALA A 252 -6.27 -8.24 14.36
C ALA A 252 -5.84 -9.01 13.11
N LEU A 253 -4.76 -8.55 12.47
CA LEU A 253 -4.23 -9.07 11.22
C LEU A 253 -3.48 -10.39 11.38
N ALA A 254 -2.73 -10.59 12.47
CA ALA A 254 -1.93 -11.80 12.67
C ALA A 254 -2.77 -13.07 12.81
N HIS A 255 -4.01 -12.95 13.31
CA HIS A 255 -4.75 -14.11 13.80
C HIS A 255 -5.27 -15.05 12.70
N SER A 256 -5.60 -14.51 11.52
CA SER A 256 -6.05 -15.29 10.37
C SER A 256 -4.91 -15.57 9.38
N GLY A 257 -3.68 -15.18 9.73
CA GLY A 257 -2.49 -15.36 8.91
C GLY A 257 -1.79 -16.68 9.19
N ALA A 258 -1.07 -17.19 8.20
CA ALA A 258 -0.17 -18.33 8.30
C ALA A 258 1.30 -17.86 8.22
N ASP A 259 2.22 -18.65 8.76
CA ASP A 259 3.67 -18.49 8.58
C ASP A 259 4.25 -17.09 8.91
N GLY A 260 3.60 -16.36 9.83
CA GLY A 260 4.03 -15.02 10.23
C GLY A 260 3.67 -13.91 9.22
N PHE A 261 2.71 -14.15 8.34
CA PHE A 261 2.18 -13.17 7.39
C PHE A 261 0.84 -12.56 7.85
N MET A 262 0.49 -11.43 7.23
CA MET A 262 -0.77 -10.73 7.42
C MET A 262 -1.96 -11.57 6.95
N GLY A 263 -2.89 -11.82 7.87
CA GLY A 263 -4.09 -12.62 7.69
C GLY A 263 -5.33 -11.88 7.20
N ALA A 264 -5.22 -11.02 6.19
CA ALA A 264 -6.36 -10.25 5.70
C ALA A 264 -6.26 -9.85 4.22
N SER A 265 -7.41 -9.58 3.61
CA SER A 265 -7.51 -8.87 2.35
C SER A 265 -7.28 -7.35 2.53
N LEU A 266 -7.02 -6.63 1.45
CA LEU A 266 -6.76 -5.18 1.51
C LEU A 266 -7.94 -4.37 2.04
N ASP A 267 -9.18 -4.73 1.71
CA ASP A 267 -10.38 -4.07 2.23
C ASP A 267 -10.57 -4.25 3.74
N ILE A 268 -10.30 -5.45 4.27
CA ILE A 268 -10.27 -5.71 5.72
C ILE A 268 -9.15 -4.88 6.37
N TYR A 269 -7.96 -4.87 5.77
CA TYR A 269 -6.83 -4.07 6.25
C TYR A 269 -7.15 -2.57 6.31
N GLU A 270 -7.70 -2.01 5.23
CA GLU A 270 -8.14 -0.61 5.17
C GLU A 270 -9.25 -0.32 6.20
N THR A 271 -10.20 -1.25 6.40
CA THR A 271 -11.29 -1.11 7.36
C THR A 271 -10.78 -1.06 8.81
N LEU A 272 -9.88 -1.97 9.18
CA LEU A 272 -9.29 -2.02 10.51
C LEU A 272 -8.44 -0.77 10.80
N LEU A 273 -7.66 -0.31 9.82
CA LEU A 273 -6.88 0.92 9.98
C LEU A 273 -7.76 2.15 10.15
N LEU A 274 -8.85 2.27 9.38
CA LEU A 274 -9.80 3.38 9.53
C LEU A 274 -10.38 3.44 10.94
N LEU A 275 -10.85 2.31 11.47
CA LEU A 275 -11.38 2.22 12.84
C LEU A 275 -10.31 2.58 13.88
N SER A 276 -9.10 2.04 13.72
CA SER A 276 -7.98 2.32 14.64
C SER A 276 -7.56 3.80 14.62
N CYS A 277 -7.55 4.44 13.43
CA CYS A 277 -7.30 5.87 13.29
C CYS A 277 -8.36 6.70 14.01
N ARG A 278 -9.66 6.38 13.82
CA ARG A 278 -10.76 7.07 14.52
C ARG A 278 -10.65 6.97 16.03
N GLN A 279 -10.37 5.78 16.56
CA GLN A 279 -10.18 5.56 17.99
C GLN A 279 -9.02 6.37 18.58
N ARG A 280 -8.06 6.80 17.75
CA ARG A 280 -6.91 7.63 18.14
C ARG A 280 -7.11 9.12 17.88
N GLY A 281 -8.31 9.53 17.46
CA GLY A 281 -8.65 10.94 17.23
C GLY A 281 -8.23 11.48 15.86
N VAL A 282 -7.81 10.63 14.92
CA VAL A 282 -7.66 11.05 13.52
C VAL A 282 -9.03 11.42 12.97
N LYS A 283 -9.10 12.61 12.35
CA LYS A 283 -10.31 13.14 11.74
C LYS A 283 -10.39 12.77 10.26
N PHE A 284 -11.60 12.65 9.75
CA PHE A 284 -11.86 12.33 8.36
C PHE A 284 -12.77 13.36 7.71
N LEU A 285 -12.48 13.67 6.44
CA LEU A 285 -13.35 14.39 5.52
C LEU A 285 -13.60 13.51 4.29
N PHE A 286 -14.87 13.22 3.99
CA PHE A 286 -15.28 12.44 2.83
C PHE A 286 -15.91 13.36 1.80
N ASP A 287 -15.14 13.74 0.79
CA ASP A 287 -15.59 14.65 -0.27
C ASP A 287 -15.05 14.20 -1.63
N GLY A 288 -15.93 14.11 -2.62
CA GLY A 288 -15.55 13.73 -3.98
C GLY A 288 -14.77 14.82 -4.71
N GLU A 289 -15.00 16.07 -4.31
CA GLU A 289 -14.37 17.27 -4.88
C GLU A 289 -13.95 18.19 -3.72
N PRO A 290 -12.96 17.78 -2.89
CA PRO A 290 -12.58 18.54 -1.72
C PRO A 290 -12.05 19.92 -2.09
N ASP A 291 -12.58 20.95 -1.43
CA ASP A 291 -12.03 22.30 -1.46
C ASP A 291 -10.88 22.40 -0.45
N TYR A 292 -9.66 22.62 -0.95
CA TYR A 292 -8.47 22.78 -0.12
C TYR A 292 -8.24 24.21 0.40
N GLY A 293 -9.18 25.13 0.16
CA GLY A 293 -9.14 26.50 0.66
C GLY A 293 -9.03 26.60 2.18
N PHE A 294 -9.45 25.57 2.93
CA PHE A 294 -9.28 25.53 4.40
C PHE A 294 -7.82 25.50 4.84
N LEU A 295 -6.87 25.04 4.00
CA LEU A 295 -5.44 25.04 4.33
C LEU A 295 -4.93 26.47 4.56
N ASN A 296 -5.51 27.44 3.87
CA ASN A 296 -5.17 28.85 4.03
C ASN A 296 -5.56 29.36 5.43
N GLY A 297 -4.56 29.59 6.27
CA GLY A 297 -4.75 30.09 7.63
C GLY A 297 -5.20 29.04 8.66
N ALA A 298 -5.31 27.76 8.29
CA ALA A 298 -5.52 26.67 9.26
C ALA A 298 -4.27 26.37 10.11
N GLY A 299 -3.09 26.82 9.67
CA GLY A 299 -1.81 26.42 10.25
C GLY A 299 -1.52 24.93 10.03
N VAL A 300 -1.85 24.39 8.86
CA VAL A 300 -1.41 23.05 8.45
C VAL A 300 0.06 23.11 8.05
N ASP A 301 0.87 22.17 8.53
CA ASP A 301 2.30 22.10 8.25
C ASP A 301 2.64 21.32 7.00
N LEU A 302 1.93 20.20 6.79
CA LEU A 302 2.27 19.21 5.79
C LEU A 302 1.00 18.62 5.18
N VAL A 303 1.04 18.44 3.85
CA VAL A 303 0.09 17.60 3.13
C VAL A 303 0.83 16.36 2.62
N PHE A 304 0.34 15.16 2.93
CA PHE A 304 0.79 13.93 2.28
C PHE A 304 -0.17 13.55 1.15
N ASP A 305 0.34 13.39 -0.07
CA ASP A 305 -0.42 12.79 -1.18
C ASP A 305 -0.26 11.26 -1.14
N ALA A 306 -1.33 10.57 -0.72
CA ALA A 306 -1.44 9.11 -0.68
C ALA A 306 -2.52 8.59 -1.66
N THR A 307 -2.84 9.35 -2.71
CA THR A 307 -3.91 9.03 -3.68
C THR A 307 -3.52 7.98 -4.73
N GLY A 308 -2.26 7.59 -4.77
CA GLY A 308 -1.70 6.71 -5.79
C GLY A 308 -1.54 7.40 -7.14
N GLY A 309 -1.04 8.64 -7.12
CA GLY A 309 -0.74 9.45 -8.30
C GLY A 309 -1.97 10.01 -9.01
N ARG A 310 -3.09 10.12 -8.28
CA ARG A 310 -4.38 10.65 -8.79
C ARG A 310 -4.68 12.06 -8.29
N PHE A 311 -3.91 12.54 -7.33
CA PHE A 311 -4.03 13.88 -6.81
C PHE A 311 -3.72 14.89 -7.90
N GLN A 312 -4.66 15.79 -8.12
CA GLN A 312 -4.47 16.92 -9.02
C GLN A 312 -4.31 18.15 -8.16
N LEU A 313 -3.19 18.84 -8.34
CA LEU A 313 -2.96 20.10 -7.65
C LEU A 313 -4.08 21.09 -8.04
N PRO A 314 -4.67 21.80 -7.06
CA PRO A 314 -5.59 22.90 -7.33
C PRO A 314 -5.00 23.94 -8.28
N PRO A 315 -5.81 24.69 -9.05
CA PRO A 315 -5.31 25.67 -10.03
C PRO A 315 -4.41 26.77 -9.45
N ASP A 316 -4.56 27.06 -8.17
CA ASP A 316 -3.83 28.06 -7.39
C ASP A 316 -2.66 27.48 -6.58
N ALA A 317 -2.40 26.17 -6.71
CA ALA A 317 -1.24 25.52 -6.13
C ALA A 317 0.05 25.90 -6.86
N GLU A 318 1.15 25.93 -6.11
CA GLU A 318 2.49 26.10 -6.66
C GLU A 318 3.07 24.73 -7.03
N PRO A 319 3.34 24.44 -8.31
CA PRO A 319 3.88 23.14 -8.70
C PRO A 319 5.33 23.01 -8.25
N ALA A 320 5.76 21.77 -7.97
CA ALA A 320 7.17 21.46 -7.77
C ALA A 320 8.00 21.84 -9.00
N HIS A 321 9.27 22.19 -8.79
CA HIS A 321 10.19 22.36 -9.90
C HIS A 321 10.36 21.08 -10.69
N ALA A 322 10.51 21.21 -12.01
CA ALA A 322 10.81 20.07 -12.86
C ALA A 322 12.13 19.43 -12.38
N PRO A 323 12.14 18.12 -12.13
CA PRO A 323 13.33 17.48 -11.60
C PRO A 323 14.46 17.50 -12.62
N PRO A 324 15.73 17.60 -12.16
CA PRO A 324 16.85 17.42 -13.07
C PRO A 324 16.85 15.99 -13.65
N PRO A 325 17.52 15.75 -14.79
CA PRO A 325 17.77 14.40 -15.27
C PRO A 325 18.53 13.58 -14.22
N LEU A 326 18.19 12.31 -14.07
CA LEU A 326 18.97 11.37 -13.27
C LEU A 326 19.96 10.62 -14.15
N PRO A 327 21.14 10.24 -13.60
CA PRO A 327 21.99 9.26 -14.26
C PRO A 327 21.23 7.94 -14.43
N PRO A 328 21.66 7.08 -15.37
CA PRO A 328 21.12 5.73 -15.47
C PRO A 328 21.22 5.00 -14.14
N VAL A 329 20.20 4.20 -13.83
CA VAL A 329 20.14 3.38 -12.63
C VAL A 329 20.57 1.97 -12.99
N THR A 330 21.67 1.52 -12.40
CA THR A 330 22.13 0.14 -12.54
C THR A 330 21.57 -0.69 -11.39
N VAL A 331 20.82 -1.73 -11.73
CA VAL A 331 20.42 -2.76 -10.79
C VAL A 331 21.41 -3.91 -10.89
N ASP A 332 22.03 -4.26 -9.78
CA ASP A 332 23.07 -5.30 -9.72
C ASP A 332 22.56 -6.68 -10.13
N ALA A 333 23.51 -7.50 -10.59
CA ALA A 333 23.27 -8.91 -10.89
C ALA A 333 22.63 -9.63 -9.71
N ARG A 334 21.67 -10.52 -10.01
CA ARG A 334 21.02 -11.36 -9.01
C ARG A 334 21.09 -12.83 -9.42
N PRO A 335 21.97 -13.61 -8.77
CA PRO A 335 22.06 -15.05 -9.03
C PRO A 335 20.73 -15.73 -8.71
N ALA A 336 20.29 -16.60 -9.61
CA ALA A 336 19.04 -17.37 -9.52
C ALA A 336 17.83 -16.56 -9.02
N TYR A 337 17.65 -15.31 -9.47
CA TYR A 337 16.62 -14.41 -8.94
C TYR A 337 15.21 -15.00 -9.00
N GLY A 338 14.87 -15.66 -10.12
CA GLY A 338 13.58 -16.32 -10.32
C GLY A 338 13.36 -17.52 -9.38
N GLY A 339 14.43 -18.09 -8.81
CA GLY A 339 14.35 -19.14 -7.80
C GLY A 339 13.60 -18.73 -6.53
N GLN A 340 13.58 -17.43 -6.21
CA GLN A 340 12.80 -16.87 -5.08
C GLN A 340 11.29 -16.89 -5.35
N PHE A 341 10.90 -17.13 -6.60
CA PHE A 341 9.50 -17.15 -7.05
C PHE A 341 9.06 -18.53 -7.56
N ALA A 342 9.83 -19.59 -7.23
CA ALA A 342 9.54 -20.94 -7.69
C ALA A 342 8.15 -21.44 -7.24
N ASP A 343 7.76 -21.13 -6.00
CA ASP A 343 6.44 -21.50 -5.44
C ASP A 343 5.28 -20.72 -6.08
N PHE A 344 5.61 -19.71 -6.90
CA PHE A 344 4.67 -18.94 -7.70
C PHE A 344 4.58 -19.42 -9.16
N GLY A 345 5.24 -20.53 -9.49
CA GLY A 345 5.28 -21.09 -10.84
C GLY A 345 6.31 -20.45 -11.77
N VAL A 346 7.23 -19.62 -11.26
CA VAL A 346 8.34 -19.07 -12.05
C VAL A 346 9.37 -20.17 -12.30
N THR A 347 9.66 -20.46 -13.57
CA THR A 347 10.56 -21.54 -13.97
C THR A 347 11.96 -21.06 -14.37
N ASP A 348 12.11 -19.81 -14.78
CA ASP A 348 13.42 -19.23 -15.10
C ASP A 348 14.25 -19.05 -13.82
N ARG A 349 15.29 -19.87 -13.67
CA ARG A 349 16.24 -19.82 -12.55
C ARG A 349 17.62 -19.34 -12.97
N THR A 350 17.73 -18.74 -14.15
CA THR A 350 19.01 -18.27 -14.67
C THR A 350 19.55 -17.10 -13.83
N ASP A 351 20.87 -16.97 -13.82
CA ASP A 351 21.52 -15.80 -13.24
C ASP A 351 21.21 -14.59 -14.11
N PHE A 352 20.72 -13.52 -13.49
CA PHE A 352 20.42 -12.30 -14.21
C PHE A 352 21.61 -11.34 -14.13
N PRO A 353 22.10 -10.84 -15.28
CA PRO A 353 23.17 -9.86 -15.30
C PRO A 353 22.70 -8.51 -14.73
N PRO A 354 23.62 -7.59 -14.43
CA PRO A 354 23.25 -6.22 -14.09
C PRO A 354 22.43 -5.60 -15.23
N VAL A 355 21.39 -4.85 -14.88
CA VAL A 355 20.51 -4.17 -15.83
C VAL A 355 20.60 -2.67 -15.61
N GLU A 356 20.87 -1.92 -16.67
CA GLU A 356 20.90 -0.45 -16.64
C GLU A 356 19.59 0.11 -17.19
N PHE A 357 18.97 1.01 -16.44
CA PHE A 357 17.75 1.73 -16.83
C PHE A 357 18.08 3.20 -17.06
N ALA A 358 17.74 3.73 -18.24
CA ALA A 358 17.72 5.16 -18.47
C ALA A 358 16.46 5.76 -17.86
N LEU A 359 16.57 6.81 -17.05
CA LEU A 359 15.42 7.51 -16.50
C LEU A 359 15.09 8.73 -17.34
N LYS A 360 13.92 8.75 -17.98
CA LYS A 360 13.46 9.87 -18.82
C LYS A 360 12.35 10.66 -18.12
N PRO A 361 12.40 12.01 -18.14
CA PRO A 361 11.35 12.82 -17.57
C PRO A 361 10.05 12.73 -18.39
N ASP A 362 8.92 12.61 -17.70
CA ASP A 362 7.56 12.70 -18.20
C ASP A 362 6.74 13.56 -17.22
N GLY A 363 6.69 14.87 -17.46
CA GLY A 363 6.19 15.84 -16.49
C GLY A 363 7.03 15.83 -15.21
N GLN A 364 6.40 15.54 -14.07
CA GLN A 364 7.05 15.44 -12.75
C GLN A 364 7.56 14.01 -12.44
N ARG A 365 7.36 13.07 -13.37
CA ARG A 365 7.72 11.66 -13.21
C ARG A 365 9.00 11.35 -13.97
N MET A 366 9.77 10.42 -13.43
CA MET A 366 10.89 9.77 -14.11
C MET A 366 10.45 8.37 -14.52
N VAL A 367 10.40 8.10 -15.82
CA VAL A 367 9.99 6.81 -16.38
C VAL A 367 11.24 5.99 -16.69
N PRO A 368 11.34 4.74 -16.19
CA PRO A 368 12.46 3.86 -16.52
C PRO A 368 12.33 3.33 -17.94
N HIS A 369 13.42 3.41 -18.69
CA HIS A 369 13.57 2.88 -20.04
C HIS A 369 14.66 1.81 -20.07
N LEU A 370 14.36 0.70 -20.74
CA LEU A 370 15.30 -0.38 -21.04
C LEU A 370 15.50 -0.43 -22.56
N ASN A 371 16.74 -0.37 -23.03
CA ASN A 371 17.09 -0.35 -24.45
C ASN A 371 16.33 0.71 -25.28
N GLY A 372 16.06 1.87 -24.68
CA GLY A 372 15.37 2.99 -25.32
C GLY A 372 13.85 3.00 -25.14
N GLU A 373 13.24 1.86 -24.80
CA GLU A 373 11.79 1.69 -24.65
C GLU A 373 11.35 1.82 -23.18
N PRO A 374 10.17 2.40 -22.90
CA PRO A 374 9.64 2.47 -21.54
C PRO A 374 9.33 1.07 -21.01
N VAL A 375 9.68 0.80 -19.75
CA VAL A 375 9.31 -0.45 -19.08
C VAL A 375 7.79 -0.47 -18.90
N ARG A 376 7.10 -1.41 -19.55
CA ARG A 376 5.64 -1.59 -19.44
C ARG A 376 5.30 -3.07 -19.58
N SER A 377 4.38 -3.55 -18.75
CA SER A 377 3.81 -4.90 -18.85
C SER A 377 2.30 -4.86 -18.61
N ALA A 378 1.54 -5.58 -19.44
CA ALA A 378 0.10 -5.73 -19.28
C ALA A 378 -0.20 -7.06 -18.59
N LEU A 379 -1.16 -7.03 -17.66
CA LEU A 379 -1.59 -8.21 -16.94
C LEU A 379 -3.10 -8.21 -16.76
N PHE A 380 -3.67 -9.38 -16.53
CA PHE A 380 -4.97 -9.51 -15.89
C PHE A 380 -4.91 -10.53 -14.76
N LYS A 381 -6.00 -10.65 -14.01
CA LYS A 381 -6.05 -11.45 -12.80
C LYS A 381 -7.32 -12.28 -12.69
N ILE A 382 -7.15 -13.48 -12.15
CA ILE A 382 -8.23 -14.35 -11.68
C ILE A 382 -8.10 -14.43 -10.15
N ILE A 383 -9.20 -14.19 -9.46
CA ILE A 383 -9.29 -14.15 -8.00
C ILE A 383 -10.29 -15.19 -7.50
N ASP A 384 -10.30 -15.38 -6.18
CA ASP A 384 -11.15 -16.36 -5.49
C ASP A 384 -10.93 -17.80 -5.97
N VAL A 385 -9.72 -18.10 -6.46
CA VAL A 385 -9.32 -19.46 -6.85
C VAL A 385 -9.09 -20.29 -5.58
N PRO A 386 -9.70 -21.48 -5.45
CA PRO A 386 -9.53 -22.35 -4.29
C PRO A 386 -8.05 -22.71 -4.02
N PHE A 387 -7.63 -22.64 -2.75
CA PHE A 387 -6.23 -22.88 -2.36
C PHE A 387 -5.78 -24.34 -2.54
N ASP A 388 -6.70 -25.30 -2.44
CA ASP A 388 -6.43 -26.72 -2.67
C ASP A 388 -5.99 -27.03 -4.12
N LEU A 389 -6.19 -26.09 -5.05
CA LEU A 389 -5.71 -26.18 -6.42
C LEU A 389 -4.24 -25.76 -6.59
N HIS A 390 -3.56 -25.26 -5.55
CA HIS A 390 -2.21 -24.65 -5.69
C HIS A 390 -1.20 -25.60 -6.33
N ASP A 391 -1.02 -26.79 -5.77
CA ASP A 391 -0.07 -27.79 -6.29
C ASP A 391 -0.40 -28.24 -7.72
N GLU A 392 -1.70 -28.36 -8.02
CA GLU A 392 -2.19 -28.74 -9.34
C GLU A 392 -1.87 -27.64 -10.37
N LEU A 393 -2.14 -26.38 -10.03
CA LEU A 393 -1.89 -25.22 -10.89
C LEU A 393 -0.41 -24.97 -11.08
N VAL A 394 0.40 -25.02 -10.02
CA VAL A 394 1.87 -24.90 -10.11
C VAL A 394 2.43 -25.98 -11.03
N ARG A 395 1.97 -27.23 -10.90
CA ARG A 395 2.39 -28.33 -11.79
C ARG A 395 1.96 -28.09 -13.23
N PHE A 396 0.73 -27.63 -13.44
CA PHE A 396 0.22 -27.30 -14.78
C PHE A 396 1.05 -26.22 -15.45
N VAL A 397 1.33 -25.11 -14.76
CA VAL A 397 2.10 -23.99 -15.36
C VAL A 397 3.57 -24.32 -15.49
N SER A 398 4.17 -25.08 -14.57
CA SER A 398 5.62 -25.36 -14.59
C SER A 398 6.10 -26.05 -15.88
N ALA A 399 5.22 -26.75 -16.60
CA ALA A 399 5.57 -27.38 -17.87
C ALA A 399 5.66 -26.40 -19.04
N GLU A 400 4.99 -25.24 -18.95
CA GLU A 400 4.70 -24.37 -20.10
C GLU A 400 4.91 -22.87 -19.76
N ASN A 401 5.68 -22.55 -18.72
CA ASN A 401 5.84 -21.19 -18.18
C ASN A 401 7.28 -20.66 -18.22
N GLU A 402 8.07 -21.05 -19.22
CA GLU A 402 9.46 -20.57 -19.43
C GLU A 402 9.54 -19.05 -19.74
N ASP A 403 8.44 -18.44 -20.14
CA ASP A 403 8.30 -17.01 -20.43
C ASP A 403 7.61 -16.22 -19.32
N SER A 404 7.27 -16.87 -18.21
CA SER A 404 6.54 -16.27 -17.09
C SER A 404 5.15 -15.74 -17.46
N THR A 405 4.46 -16.39 -18.41
CA THR A 405 3.03 -16.13 -18.69
C THR A 405 2.17 -16.09 -17.43
N PHE A 406 2.36 -17.06 -16.56
CA PHE A 406 1.58 -17.29 -15.35
C PHE A 406 2.37 -16.96 -14.09
N TYR A 407 1.66 -16.45 -13.09
CA TYR A 407 2.17 -16.29 -11.73
C TYR A 407 1.06 -16.69 -10.76
N ILE A 408 1.25 -17.81 -10.07
CA ILE A 408 0.28 -18.40 -9.14
C ILE A 408 0.61 -17.90 -7.74
N TRP A 409 -0.23 -17.08 -7.16
CA TRP A 409 0.00 -16.49 -5.85
C TRP A 409 -0.69 -17.31 -4.76
N PRO A 410 0.06 -18.05 -3.91
CA PRO A 410 -0.50 -18.59 -2.68
C PRO A 410 -0.73 -17.46 -1.69
N GLY A 411 -1.99 -17.24 -1.31
CA GLY A 411 -2.29 -16.38 -0.17
C GLY A 411 -1.67 -16.94 1.10
N HIS A 412 -1.68 -16.15 2.18
CA HIS A 412 -1.12 -16.54 3.48
C HIS A 412 -2.17 -16.49 4.59
N LEU A 413 -3.43 -16.82 4.25
CA LEU A 413 -4.43 -17.10 5.27
C LEU A 413 -4.30 -18.54 5.77
N THR A 414 -4.94 -18.86 6.90
CA THR A 414 -5.11 -20.25 7.32
C THR A 414 -5.81 -21.08 6.23
N ALA A 415 -5.50 -22.38 6.16
CA ALA A 415 -5.89 -23.24 5.04
C ALA A 415 -7.39 -23.21 4.70
N GLU A 416 -8.28 -23.06 5.69
CA GLU A 416 -9.73 -23.02 5.50
C GLU A 416 -10.24 -21.71 4.87
N LEU A 417 -9.46 -20.64 4.98
CA LEU A 417 -9.79 -19.30 4.50
C LEU A 417 -9.03 -18.92 3.22
N ASN A 418 -7.94 -19.63 2.95
CA ASN A 418 -6.96 -19.22 1.96
C ASN A 418 -7.48 -19.35 0.52
N LYS A 419 -6.94 -18.51 -0.34
CA LYS A 419 -7.29 -18.42 -1.76
C LYS A 419 -6.04 -18.17 -2.59
N LEU A 420 -6.10 -18.47 -3.87
CA LEU A 420 -5.08 -18.13 -4.85
C LEU A 420 -5.49 -16.89 -5.64
N LEU A 421 -4.47 -16.11 -6.01
CA LEU A 421 -4.57 -15.07 -7.02
C LEU A 421 -3.72 -15.54 -8.21
N VAL A 422 -4.29 -15.56 -9.41
CA VAL A 422 -3.54 -15.89 -10.63
C VAL A 422 -3.33 -14.60 -11.41
N LEU A 423 -2.07 -14.22 -11.59
CA LEU A 423 -1.68 -13.11 -12.46
C LEU A 423 -1.20 -13.67 -13.79
N ILE A 424 -1.71 -13.12 -14.89
CA ILE A 424 -1.41 -13.60 -16.23
C ILE A 424 -0.91 -12.41 -17.06
N ASN A 425 0.31 -12.53 -17.58
CA ASN A 425 0.88 -11.54 -18.49
C ASN A 425 0.18 -11.61 -19.85
N LEU A 426 0.03 -10.44 -20.48
CA LEU A 426 -0.62 -10.27 -21.76
C LEU A 426 0.34 -9.68 -22.77
N ASP A 427 0.25 -10.13 -24.02
CA ASP A 427 0.79 -9.40 -25.15
C ASP A 427 -0.13 -8.20 -25.50
N GLN A 428 0.26 -7.40 -26.51
CA GLN A 428 -0.51 -6.24 -26.94
C GLN A 428 -1.95 -6.62 -27.34
N ALA A 429 -2.10 -7.67 -28.15
CA ALA A 429 -3.39 -8.07 -28.69
C ALA A 429 -4.33 -8.60 -27.60
N GLY A 430 -3.79 -9.39 -26.68
CA GLY A 430 -4.53 -9.90 -25.51
C GLY A 430 -4.95 -8.78 -24.57
N TYR A 431 -4.09 -7.79 -24.33
CA TYR A 431 -4.43 -6.61 -23.52
C TYR A 431 -5.57 -5.80 -24.13
N GLU A 432 -5.47 -5.43 -25.41
CA GLU A 432 -6.52 -4.66 -26.09
C GLU A 432 -7.84 -5.44 -26.19
N GLY A 433 -7.76 -6.73 -26.52
CA GLY A 433 -8.91 -7.61 -26.63
C GLY A 433 -9.65 -7.78 -25.30
N LEU A 434 -8.93 -7.97 -24.19
CA LEU A 434 -9.53 -8.06 -22.86
C LEU A 434 -10.05 -6.71 -22.36
N ALA A 435 -9.31 -5.62 -22.59
CA ALA A 435 -9.71 -4.28 -22.15
C ALA A 435 -11.07 -3.85 -22.75
N ALA A 436 -11.37 -4.32 -23.96
CA ALA A 436 -12.66 -4.06 -24.63
C ALA A 436 -13.81 -4.92 -24.11
N ARG A 437 -13.54 -6.06 -23.45
CA ARG A 437 -14.55 -7.06 -23.05
C ARG A 437 -14.79 -7.11 -21.54
N VAL A 438 -13.75 -6.88 -20.74
CA VAL A 438 -13.77 -6.99 -19.28
C VAL A 438 -13.65 -5.60 -18.68
N THR A 439 -14.79 -4.91 -18.53
CA THR A 439 -14.86 -3.54 -17.99
C THR A 439 -15.10 -3.50 -16.47
N GLY A 440 -15.38 -4.66 -15.87
CA GLY A 440 -15.59 -4.82 -14.44
C GLY A 440 -15.32 -6.26 -14.00
N LYS A 441 -15.38 -6.48 -12.69
CA LYS A 441 -15.27 -7.81 -12.08
C LYS A 441 -16.46 -8.69 -12.52
N MET A 442 -16.20 -9.90 -12.99
CA MET A 442 -17.25 -10.83 -13.44
C MET A 442 -16.88 -12.31 -13.16
N PRO A 443 -17.86 -13.22 -13.06
CA PRO A 443 -17.61 -14.66 -12.91
C PRO A 443 -16.78 -15.25 -14.06
N LEU A 444 -15.86 -16.17 -13.74
CA LEU A 444 -14.96 -16.79 -14.72
C LEU A 444 -15.74 -17.63 -15.75
N ALA A 445 -16.75 -18.37 -15.33
CA ALA A 445 -17.62 -19.14 -16.22
C ALA A 445 -18.38 -18.26 -17.23
N GLU A 446 -18.87 -17.08 -16.80
CA GLU A 446 -19.53 -16.12 -17.69
C GLU A 446 -18.55 -15.57 -18.72
N PHE A 447 -17.33 -15.22 -18.29
CA PHE A 447 -16.26 -14.75 -19.16
C PHE A 447 -15.90 -15.80 -20.24
N ALA A 448 -15.76 -17.07 -19.85
CA ALA A 448 -15.48 -18.15 -20.78
C ALA A 448 -16.63 -18.37 -21.79
N ALA A 449 -17.88 -18.37 -21.30
CA ALA A 449 -19.07 -18.57 -22.14
C ALA A 449 -19.29 -17.44 -23.16
N ALA A 450 -18.85 -16.22 -22.85
CA ALA A 450 -18.92 -15.08 -23.77
C ALA A 450 -17.94 -15.17 -24.96
N GLY A 451 -17.11 -16.23 -25.04
CA GLY A 451 -16.07 -16.38 -26.06
C GLY A 451 -14.92 -15.37 -25.89
N ALA A 452 -14.83 -14.72 -24.73
CA ALA A 452 -13.87 -13.66 -24.47
C ALA A 452 -12.42 -14.16 -24.36
N VAL A 453 -12.22 -15.47 -24.25
CA VAL A 453 -10.93 -16.16 -24.38
C VAL A 453 -10.36 -16.15 -25.79
N SER A 454 -11.17 -15.84 -26.82
CA SER A 454 -10.72 -15.82 -28.21
C SER A 454 -9.68 -14.71 -28.43
N GLY A 455 -8.50 -15.09 -28.91
CA GLY A 455 -7.36 -14.20 -29.13
C GLY A 455 -6.36 -14.14 -27.98
N LEU A 456 -6.59 -14.88 -26.89
CA LEU A 456 -5.58 -15.11 -25.85
C LEU A 456 -4.62 -16.23 -26.26
N ASP A 457 -3.47 -16.27 -25.59
CA ASP A 457 -2.53 -17.40 -25.65
C ASP A 457 -3.27 -18.72 -25.35
N SER A 458 -3.01 -19.77 -26.14
CA SER A 458 -3.68 -21.06 -25.99
C SER A 458 -3.50 -21.69 -24.61
N ARG A 459 -2.35 -21.43 -23.95
CA ARG A 459 -2.09 -21.89 -22.58
C ARG A 459 -3.03 -21.19 -21.59
N VAL A 460 -3.31 -19.91 -21.80
CA VAL A 460 -4.23 -19.12 -20.98
C VAL A 460 -5.66 -19.63 -21.17
N THR A 461 -6.08 -19.90 -22.40
CA THR A 461 -7.38 -20.53 -22.67
C THR A 461 -7.49 -21.88 -21.98
N ALA A 462 -6.47 -22.74 -22.09
CA ALA A 462 -6.46 -24.06 -21.46
C ALA A 462 -6.54 -23.98 -19.92
N LEU A 463 -5.86 -23.00 -19.30
CA LEU A 463 -5.97 -22.75 -17.86
C LEU A 463 -7.40 -22.36 -17.47
N ILE A 464 -8.00 -21.43 -18.21
CA ILE A 464 -9.35 -20.94 -17.93
C ILE A 464 -10.39 -22.05 -18.09
N ASP A 465 -10.31 -22.84 -19.16
CA ASP A 465 -11.20 -23.98 -19.38
C ASP A 465 -11.09 -25.00 -18.24
N ARG A 466 -9.88 -25.26 -17.75
CA ARG A 466 -9.65 -26.14 -16.59
C ARG A 466 -10.28 -25.57 -15.32
N LEU A 467 -10.07 -24.29 -15.03
CA LEU A 467 -10.65 -23.64 -13.85
C LEU A 467 -12.19 -23.65 -13.91
N VAL A 468 -12.79 -23.35 -15.06
CA VAL A 468 -14.25 -23.41 -15.24
C VAL A 468 -14.78 -24.84 -15.06
N ALA A 469 -14.07 -25.85 -15.57
CA ALA A 469 -14.46 -27.24 -15.37
C ALA A 469 -14.40 -27.63 -13.88
N LEU A 470 -13.37 -27.20 -13.15
CA LEU A 470 -13.24 -27.43 -11.71
C LEU A 470 -14.35 -26.75 -10.91
N GLU A 471 -14.68 -25.50 -11.23
CA GLU A 471 -15.78 -24.74 -10.62
C GLU A 471 -17.11 -25.49 -10.71
N GLN A 472 -17.41 -26.10 -11.87
CA GLN A 472 -18.64 -26.87 -12.09
C GLN A 472 -18.72 -28.15 -11.24
N THR A 473 -17.57 -28.70 -10.82
CA THR A 473 -17.52 -29.89 -9.97
C THR A 473 -17.58 -29.58 -8.48
N GLN A 474 -17.25 -28.34 -8.08
CA GLN A 474 -17.30 -27.89 -6.70
C GLN A 474 -18.69 -27.38 -6.35
N ASN A 475 -19.52 -28.23 -5.72
CA ASN A 475 -20.84 -27.82 -5.25
C ASN A 475 -20.75 -26.74 -4.17
N GLY A 476 -21.22 -25.52 -4.47
CA GLY A 476 -21.47 -24.47 -3.48
C GLY A 476 -20.26 -23.60 -3.10
N GLY A 477 -19.17 -23.65 -3.86
CA GLY A 477 -18.03 -22.74 -3.70
C GLY A 477 -18.35 -21.29 -4.10
N VAL A 478 -17.56 -20.34 -3.60
CA VAL A 478 -17.54 -18.95 -4.11
C VAL A 478 -17.05 -19.01 -5.57
N PRO A 479 -17.77 -18.40 -6.52
CA PRO A 479 -17.35 -18.46 -7.91
C PRO A 479 -16.01 -17.74 -8.10
N MET A 480 -15.13 -18.31 -8.92
CA MET A 480 -13.90 -17.67 -9.35
C MET A 480 -14.24 -16.46 -10.22
N GLN A 481 -13.43 -15.40 -10.13
CA GLN A 481 -13.75 -14.13 -10.79
C GLN A 481 -12.56 -13.60 -11.57
N ILE A 482 -12.85 -13.00 -12.72
CA ILE A 482 -11.88 -12.24 -13.51
C ILE A 482 -12.11 -10.75 -13.30
N GLU A 483 -11.03 -9.99 -13.25
CA GLU A 483 -11.07 -8.54 -13.18
C GLU A 483 -10.46 -7.90 -14.44
N PRO A 484 -10.77 -6.61 -14.72
CA PRO A 484 -10.24 -5.91 -15.88
C PRO A 484 -8.71 -5.98 -15.98
N PRO A 485 -8.16 -6.07 -17.20
CA PRO A 485 -6.72 -6.02 -17.39
C PRO A 485 -6.18 -4.64 -16.99
N PHE A 486 -4.94 -4.61 -16.53
CA PHE A 486 -4.26 -3.40 -16.11
C PHE A 486 -2.84 -3.34 -16.68
N LEU A 487 -2.29 -2.13 -16.70
CA LEU A 487 -0.96 -1.86 -17.21
C LEU A 487 -0.06 -1.45 -16.04
N TYR A 488 1.03 -2.19 -15.83
CA TYR A 488 2.11 -1.72 -14.98
C TYR A 488 2.93 -0.70 -15.77
N THR A 489 2.87 0.55 -15.30
CA THR A 489 3.61 1.70 -15.85
C THR A 489 4.48 2.30 -14.74
N PRO A 490 5.65 1.71 -14.46
CA PRO A 490 6.53 2.20 -13.41
C PRO A 490 6.92 3.65 -13.66
N TYR A 491 7.03 4.40 -12.57
CA TYR A 491 7.64 5.72 -12.54
C TYR A 491 8.23 5.96 -11.15
N LEU A 492 9.00 7.04 -11.05
CA LEU A 492 9.47 7.65 -9.82
C LEU A 492 9.18 9.15 -9.87
N CYS A 493 8.39 9.68 -8.95
CA CYS A 493 8.25 11.10 -8.70
C CYS A 493 9.43 11.54 -7.83
N ARG A 494 10.15 12.57 -8.25
CA ARG A 494 11.26 13.10 -7.47
C ARG A 494 10.76 14.16 -6.49
N GLN A 495 11.34 14.15 -5.30
CA GLN A 495 11.08 15.15 -4.27
C GLN A 495 12.18 16.22 -4.37
N THR A 496 12.07 17.13 -5.32
CA THR A 496 12.99 18.27 -5.44
C THR A 496 12.45 19.46 -4.67
N LEU A 497 13.30 20.12 -3.88
CA LEU A 497 12.93 21.35 -3.19
C LEU A 497 12.94 22.58 -4.13
N PRO A 498 12.04 23.55 -3.89
CA PRO A 498 10.80 23.42 -3.11
C PRO A 498 9.85 22.36 -3.67
N LEU A 499 9.18 21.64 -2.75
CA LEU A 499 8.08 20.74 -3.09
C LEU A 499 6.90 21.52 -3.68
N ALA A 500 5.96 20.80 -4.30
CA ALA A 500 4.67 21.38 -4.64
C ALA A 500 3.98 21.90 -3.37
N GLN A 501 3.23 22.99 -3.47
CA GLN A 501 2.56 23.62 -2.34
C GLN A 501 1.11 23.95 -2.64
N ILE A 502 0.25 23.89 -1.63
CA ILE A 502 -1.14 24.36 -1.70
C ILE A 502 -1.30 25.40 -0.61
N HIS A 503 -1.56 26.65 -0.99
CA HIS A 503 -1.63 27.78 -0.06
C HIS A 503 -0.39 27.90 0.85
N GLY A 504 0.80 27.66 0.30
CA GLY A 504 2.07 27.69 1.04
C GLY A 504 2.38 26.42 1.85
N VAL A 505 1.47 25.43 1.87
CA VAL A 505 1.67 24.17 2.59
C VAL A 505 2.31 23.13 1.67
N PRO A 506 3.49 22.57 1.99
CA PRO A 506 4.18 21.60 1.16
C PRO A 506 3.43 20.27 1.03
N VAL A 507 3.51 19.68 -0.16
CA VAL A 507 2.89 18.40 -0.53
C VAL A 507 3.97 17.33 -0.71
N VAL A 508 3.95 16.33 0.16
CA VAL A 508 4.88 15.19 0.16
C VAL A 508 4.19 13.95 -0.46
N PRO A 509 4.61 13.47 -1.64
CA PRO A 509 4.04 12.26 -2.22
C PRO A 509 4.48 11.01 -1.45
N VAL A 510 3.56 10.08 -1.22
CA VAL A 510 3.81 8.77 -0.59
C VAL A 510 3.10 7.64 -1.33
N GLY A 511 3.57 6.41 -1.12
CA GLY A 511 3.00 5.23 -1.78
C GLY A 511 3.13 5.29 -3.30
N ASP A 512 2.07 4.88 -4.00
CA ASP A 512 1.98 4.96 -5.45
C ASP A 512 2.03 6.41 -5.99
N SER A 513 1.82 7.45 -5.18
CA SER A 513 2.05 8.84 -5.61
C SER A 513 3.53 9.15 -5.79
N LEU A 514 4.42 8.36 -5.16
CA LEU A 514 5.86 8.49 -5.26
C LEU A 514 6.45 7.55 -6.32
N PHE A 515 6.12 6.25 -6.28
CA PHE A 515 6.52 5.27 -7.30
C PHE A 515 5.56 4.09 -7.28
N ASN A 516 5.43 3.33 -8.37
CA ASN A 516 4.50 2.19 -8.39
C ASN A 516 5.18 0.86 -8.12
N GLY A 517 4.69 0.15 -7.11
CA GLY A 517 5.11 -1.22 -6.83
C GLY A 517 4.61 -2.21 -7.90
N HIS A 518 5.45 -3.20 -8.26
CA HIS A 518 5.04 -4.28 -9.15
C HIS A 518 4.15 -5.28 -8.39
N PRO A 519 2.98 -5.71 -8.93
CA PRO A 519 2.08 -6.61 -8.21
C PRO A 519 2.79 -7.90 -7.80
N LYS A 520 3.57 -8.54 -8.69
CA LYS A 520 4.33 -9.78 -8.38
C LYS A 520 5.51 -9.60 -7.40
N VAL A 521 5.73 -8.39 -6.86
CA VAL A 521 6.79 -8.11 -5.89
C VAL A 521 6.17 -7.49 -4.64
N GLY A 522 5.85 -8.33 -3.65
CA GLY A 522 5.26 -7.87 -2.37
C GLY A 522 3.92 -7.13 -2.53
N ASN A 523 3.16 -7.45 -3.58
CA ASN A 523 1.87 -6.87 -3.95
C ASN A 523 1.94 -5.37 -4.29
N GLY A 524 3.15 -4.87 -4.55
CA GLY A 524 3.45 -3.45 -4.61
C GLY A 524 3.37 -2.72 -3.26
N LEU A 525 2.62 -3.22 -2.27
CA LEU A 525 2.40 -2.54 -0.99
C LEU A 525 3.59 -2.62 -0.03
N LEU A 526 4.33 -3.73 -0.01
CA LEU A 526 5.41 -3.97 0.96
C LEU A 526 6.49 -2.87 0.94
N THR A 527 6.92 -2.44 -0.24
CA THR A 527 7.94 -1.40 -0.40
C THR A 527 7.44 -0.03 0.10
N HIS A 528 6.14 0.24 -0.06
CA HIS A 528 5.51 1.45 0.48
C HIS A 528 5.44 1.42 2.01
N LEU A 529 5.09 0.28 2.62
CA LEU A 529 5.07 0.17 4.08
C LEU A 529 6.47 0.37 4.69
N ARG A 530 7.51 -0.15 4.04
CA ARG A 530 8.91 0.13 4.42
C ARG A 530 9.27 1.61 4.28
N HIS A 531 8.67 2.31 3.31
CA HIS A 531 8.82 3.75 3.19
C HIS A 531 8.11 4.51 4.29
N LEU A 532 6.88 4.12 4.65
CA LEU A 532 6.18 4.71 5.79
C LEU A 532 6.94 4.53 7.10
N ARG A 533 7.59 3.37 7.29
CA ARG A 533 8.48 3.14 8.43
C ARG A 533 9.63 4.14 8.47
N ASN A 534 10.28 4.40 7.35
CA ASN A 534 11.35 5.40 7.32
C ASN A 534 10.83 6.80 7.63
N ILE A 535 9.69 7.20 7.06
CA ILE A 535 9.07 8.50 7.36
C ILE A 535 8.79 8.60 8.85
N HIS A 536 8.18 7.57 9.44
CA HIS A 536 7.90 7.54 10.88
C HIS A 536 9.16 7.60 11.74
N ASP A 537 10.17 6.78 11.44
CA ASP A 537 11.41 6.74 12.21
C ASP A 537 12.16 8.08 12.09
N LEU A 538 12.17 8.69 10.90
CA LEU A 538 12.68 10.03 10.67
C LEU A 538 11.93 11.07 11.51
N MET A 539 10.60 11.08 11.41
CA MET A 539 9.74 12.02 12.14
C MET A 539 9.89 11.90 13.65
N LEU A 540 10.10 10.69 14.19
CA LEU A 540 10.39 10.51 15.61
C LEU A 540 11.81 10.96 15.98
N SER A 541 12.78 10.85 15.07
CA SER A 541 14.18 11.21 15.34
C SER A 541 14.42 12.71 15.41
N LEU A 542 13.68 13.46 14.58
CA LEU A 542 13.78 14.91 14.49
C LEU A 542 12.94 15.63 15.55
N PHE A 543 11.91 14.98 16.10
CA PHE A 543 10.99 15.56 17.10
C PHE A 543 11.67 15.63 18.45
#